data_AF-A0A2I1HQM3-F1
#
_entry.id   AF-A0A2I1HQM3-F1
#
_cell.length_a   1.000
_cell.length_b   1.000
_cell.length_c   1.000
_cell.angle_alpha   90.00
_cell.angle_beta   90.00
_cell.angle_gamma   90.00
#
_symmetry.space_group_name_H-M   'P 1'
#
loop_
_entity.id
_entity.type
_entity.pdbx_description
1 polymer ?
#
loop_
_entity_poly.entity_id
_entity_poly.type
_entity_poly.pdbx_seq_one_letter_code
_entity_poly.pdbx_strand_id
1 'polypeptide(L)'
;MTEQSSLSEFLSDAPSALFHPETEKDKTEGQVIRYSGENYLMDIPTRDGLVLRNDEGSTSTLNNEIVNHQDIPFMPVDIEEAKEYINNIPHYILRLYGYLVNGQKAVVAITGIKVFFDIHVPNNASISKFWYKVKSILSTGKDSRGNTVNMNLIQMECIKAYPIRGYYAEKKPYLRIVAPNRDERFTALNIISSYNSKVDPKCKIETASDDTGTYYRKVAREYRIPLSG
;
A
#
# COMPACT_ATOMS: atom_id res chain seq x y z
N MET A 1 -21.78 -40.57 37.38
CA MET A 1 -20.49 -40.65 38.08
C MET A 1 -19.45 -40.28 37.03
N THR A 2 -19.20 -39.00 36.68
CA THR A 2 -18.88 -37.83 37.53
C THR A 2 -17.80 -38.24 38.53
N GLU A 3 -16.57 -37.71 38.48
CA GLU A 3 -16.23 -36.29 38.55
C GLU A 3 -14.99 -35.89 37.73
N GLN A 4 -15.08 -34.68 37.15
CA GLN A 4 -13.97 -33.83 36.72
C GLN A 4 -13.42 -33.10 37.96
N SER A 5 -12.09 -32.95 38.06
CA SER A 5 -11.45 -32.15 39.12
C SER A 5 -10.59 -31.03 38.52
N SER A 6 -11.06 -29.80 38.77
CA SER A 6 -10.29 -28.61 39.16
C SER A 6 -9.14 -28.10 38.27
N LEU A 7 -9.46 -27.13 37.41
CA LEU A 7 -8.54 -26.05 37.02
C LEU A 7 -9.33 -24.73 36.84
N SER A 8 -10.28 -24.47 37.75
CA SER A 8 -11.22 -23.34 37.71
C SER A 8 -10.93 -22.30 38.79
N GLU A 9 -9.67 -21.85 38.92
CA GLU A 9 -9.31 -20.91 40.00
C GLU A 9 -8.29 -19.82 39.60
N PHE A 10 -8.21 -19.42 38.32
CA PHE A 10 -7.26 -18.38 37.89
C PHE A 10 -7.82 -17.28 36.97
N LEU A 11 -9.15 -17.12 36.86
CA LEU A 11 -9.75 -16.04 36.05
C LEU A 11 -10.86 -15.27 36.78
N SER A 12 -10.79 -15.15 38.10
CA SER A 12 -11.57 -14.18 38.87
C SER A 12 -10.64 -13.03 39.26
N ASP A 13 -10.53 -12.02 38.39
CA ASP A 13 -10.23 -10.60 38.74
C ASP A 13 -9.71 -9.80 37.52
N ALA A 14 -10.48 -9.78 36.44
CA ALA A 14 -10.39 -8.71 35.46
C ALA A 14 -11.76 -8.01 35.40
N PRO A 15 -11.86 -6.69 35.66
CA PRO A 15 -13.13 -6.00 35.50
C PRO A 15 -13.47 -6.00 34.01
N SER A 16 -14.44 -6.84 33.66
CA SER A 16 -15.16 -6.76 32.40
C SER A 16 -15.94 -5.44 32.39
N ALA A 17 -15.32 -4.38 31.87
CA ALA A 17 -16.03 -3.18 31.46
C ALA A 17 -16.86 -3.51 30.20
N LEU A 18 -17.91 -4.30 30.42
CA LEU A 18 -19.00 -4.54 29.49
C LEU A 18 -19.76 -3.22 29.39
N PHE A 19 -19.61 -2.54 28.26
CA PHE A 19 -20.45 -1.39 27.91
C PHE A 19 -21.92 -1.83 27.91
N HIS A 20 -22.65 -1.40 28.94
CA HIS A 20 -24.10 -1.51 28.99
C HIS A 20 -24.68 -0.11 28.74
N PRO A 21 -25.14 0.21 27.52
CA PRO A 21 -25.96 1.39 27.35
C PRO A 21 -27.32 1.11 27.97
N GLU A 22 -27.68 1.88 28.99
CA GLU A 22 -29.04 1.89 29.53
C GLU A 22 -29.98 2.50 28.47
N THR A 23 -30.61 1.64 27.67
CA THR A 23 -31.73 2.04 26.82
C THR A 23 -33.00 2.07 27.68
N GLU A 24 -33.45 3.26 28.07
CA GLU A 24 -34.86 3.48 28.40
C GLU A 24 -35.67 3.23 27.13
N LYS A 25 -36.32 2.06 27.08
CA LYS A 25 -37.36 1.76 26.11
C LYS A 25 -38.63 2.49 26.52
N ASP A 26 -38.89 3.66 25.94
CA ASP A 26 -40.23 3.92 25.42
C ASP A 26 -40.29 5.10 24.44
N LYS A 27 -41.15 4.91 23.42
CA LYS A 27 -41.58 5.84 22.36
C LYS A 27 -40.74 5.92 21.07
N THR A 28 -41.32 5.25 20.08
CA THR A 28 -41.21 5.46 18.63
C THR A 28 -41.21 6.93 18.22
N GLU A 29 -40.06 7.41 17.77
CA GLU A 29 -39.83 8.35 16.67
C GLU A 29 -38.31 8.35 16.40
N GLY A 30 -37.89 8.37 15.12
CA GLY A 30 -36.51 8.12 14.71
C GLY A 30 -35.49 9.01 15.43
N GLN A 31 -34.80 8.45 16.41
CA GLN A 31 -33.84 9.18 17.25
C GLN A 31 -32.51 9.30 16.50
N VAL A 32 -32.16 10.53 16.10
CA VAL A 32 -30.82 10.85 15.60
C VAL A 32 -29.87 10.78 16.79
N ILE A 33 -29.05 9.73 16.84
CA ILE A 33 -27.96 9.62 17.81
C ILE A 33 -26.92 10.68 17.44
N ARG A 34 -26.91 11.80 18.17
CA ARG A 34 -25.85 12.80 18.10
C ARG A 34 -24.73 12.34 19.01
N TYR A 35 -23.57 12.02 18.43
CA TYR A 35 -22.34 11.92 19.21
C TYR A 35 -22.02 13.32 19.74
N SER A 36 -22.38 13.59 20.99
CA SER A 36 -21.90 14.77 21.72
C SER A 36 -20.45 14.52 22.12
N GLY A 37 -19.56 14.61 21.14
CA GLY A 37 -18.12 14.55 21.33
C GLY A 37 -17.52 15.83 20.79
N GLU A 38 -16.77 16.52 21.62
CA GLU A 38 -16.01 17.73 21.32
C GLU A 38 -15.13 17.58 20.06
N ASN A 39 -14.50 18.68 19.64
CA ASN A 39 -13.54 18.75 18.52
C ASN A 39 -12.28 17.89 18.76
N TYR A 40 -12.40 16.56 18.83
CA TYR A 40 -11.29 15.65 19.11
C TYR A 40 -10.29 15.52 17.95
N LEU A 41 -10.61 16.10 16.79
CA LEU A 41 -9.77 16.11 15.61
C LEU A 41 -9.40 17.56 15.30
N MET A 42 -8.48 18.12 16.08
CA MET A 42 -8.03 19.52 16.01
C MET A 42 -7.56 19.94 14.60
N ASP A 43 -7.17 18.97 13.77
CA ASP A 43 -6.67 19.20 12.41
C ASP A 43 -7.72 18.90 11.32
N ILE A 44 -8.93 18.48 11.67
CA ILE A 44 -10.01 18.19 10.71
C ILE A 44 -11.05 19.31 10.76
N PRO A 45 -11.35 19.97 9.62
CA PRO A 45 -12.33 21.04 9.60
C PRO A 45 -13.71 20.57 10.08
N THR A 46 -14.38 21.39 10.88
CA THR A 46 -15.77 21.14 11.27
C THR A 46 -16.69 21.30 10.06
N ARG A 47 -17.86 20.65 10.09
CA ARG A 47 -18.89 20.79 9.05
C ARG A 47 -19.22 22.26 8.77
N ASP A 48 -19.37 23.07 9.81
CA ASP A 48 -19.71 24.48 9.65
C ASP A 48 -18.57 25.28 9.02
N GLY A 49 -17.30 24.96 9.37
CA GLY A 49 -16.13 25.53 8.71
C GLY A 49 -16.03 25.15 7.22
N LEU A 50 -16.42 23.92 6.87
CA LEU A 50 -16.49 23.47 5.48
C LEU A 50 -17.59 24.16 4.67
N VAL A 51 -18.75 24.42 5.27
CA VAL A 51 -19.87 25.13 4.62
C VAL A 51 -19.50 26.58 4.34
N LEU A 52 -19.00 27.31 5.35
CA LEU A 52 -18.57 28.71 5.22
C LEU A 52 -17.51 28.91 4.13
N ARG A 53 -16.59 27.95 3.97
CA ARG A 53 -15.51 27.99 2.97
C ARG A 53 -15.99 27.95 1.52
N ASN A 54 -17.20 27.44 1.26
CA ASN A 54 -17.69 27.19 -0.09
C ASN A 54 -18.59 28.32 -0.64
N ASP A 55 -19.00 29.27 0.20
CA ASP A 55 -19.95 30.33 -0.17
C ASP A 55 -19.31 31.43 -1.06
N GLU A 56 -17.98 31.54 -1.10
CA GLU A 56 -17.23 32.60 -1.82
C GLU A 56 -16.80 32.25 -3.27
N GLY A 57 -17.34 31.17 -3.84
CA GLY A 57 -17.00 30.77 -5.21
C GLY A 57 -15.82 29.78 -5.28
N SER A 58 -16.13 28.52 -4.94
CA SER A 58 -15.39 27.26 -5.08
C SER A 58 -14.02 27.27 -5.78
N THR A 59 -13.93 27.72 -7.04
CA THR A 59 -12.69 27.59 -7.84
C THR A 59 -11.63 28.61 -7.43
N SER A 60 -12.01 29.81 -7.00
CA SER A 60 -11.07 30.85 -6.56
C SER A 60 -10.40 30.47 -5.24
N THR A 61 -11.17 29.91 -4.32
CA THR A 61 -10.72 29.37 -3.03
C THR A 61 -9.72 28.22 -3.22
N LEU A 62 -10.03 27.25 -4.10
CA LEU A 62 -9.12 26.14 -4.39
C LEU A 62 -7.78 26.62 -4.98
N ASN A 63 -7.81 27.57 -5.92
CA ASN A 63 -6.57 28.11 -6.49
C ASN A 63 -5.73 28.85 -5.44
N ASN A 64 -6.37 29.62 -4.56
CA ASN A 64 -5.70 30.31 -3.47
C ASN A 64 -5.05 29.31 -2.49
N GLU A 65 -5.73 28.21 -2.17
CA GLU A 65 -5.20 27.14 -1.32
C GLU A 65 -3.98 26.45 -1.93
N ILE A 66 -4.03 26.15 -3.24
CA ILE A 66 -2.90 25.58 -3.98
C ILE A 66 -1.70 26.54 -3.94
N VAL A 67 -1.91 27.84 -4.19
CA VAL A 67 -0.85 28.85 -4.19
C VAL A 67 -0.25 29.03 -2.80
N ASN A 68 -1.07 28.95 -1.74
CA ASN A 68 -0.63 29.11 -0.36
C ASN A 68 -0.16 27.80 0.30
N HIS A 69 -0.07 26.70 -0.44
CA HIS A 69 0.29 25.38 0.08
C HIS A 69 -0.56 24.94 1.28
N GLN A 70 -1.85 25.27 1.26
CA GLN A 70 -2.79 24.84 2.28
C GLN A 70 -3.27 23.42 2.00
N ASP A 71 -3.60 22.69 3.06
CA ASP A 71 -4.19 21.36 2.93
C ASP A 71 -5.57 21.44 2.29
N ILE A 72 -5.80 20.58 1.29
CA ILE A 72 -7.06 20.51 0.55
C ILE A 72 -7.75 19.21 0.95
N PRO A 73 -8.85 19.26 1.74
CA PRO A 73 -9.58 18.07 2.10
C PRO A 73 -10.18 17.40 0.85
N PHE A 74 -9.92 16.11 0.72
CA PHE A 74 -10.30 15.30 -0.44
C PHE A 74 -10.76 13.92 0.01
N MET A 75 -11.88 13.44 -0.52
CA MET A 75 -12.41 12.11 -0.23
C MET A 75 -12.27 11.22 -1.48
N PRO A 76 -11.28 10.29 -1.51
CA PRO A 76 -11.17 9.33 -2.60
C PRO A 76 -12.33 8.34 -2.58
N VAL A 77 -12.90 8.07 -3.75
CA VAL A 77 -13.96 7.07 -3.97
C VAL A 77 -13.54 5.97 -4.95
N ASP A 78 -12.54 6.23 -5.80
CA ASP A 78 -12.01 5.24 -6.74
C ASP A 78 -10.52 5.45 -7.00
N ILE A 79 -9.85 4.38 -7.44
CA ILE A 79 -8.40 4.31 -7.62
C ILE A 79 -8.09 3.70 -8.99
N GLU A 80 -7.27 4.40 -9.78
CA GLU A 80 -6.78 3.91 -11.07
C GLU A 80 -5.25 3.89 -11.09
N GLU A 81 -4.71 2.79 -11.60
CA GLU A 81 -3.29 2.66 -11.91
C GLU A 81 -3.07 3.05 -13.38
N ALA A 82 -2.42 4.19 -13.62
CA ALA A 82 -2.18 4.74 -14.94
C ALA A 82 -0.68 4.70 -15.30
N LYS A 83 -0.40 4.96 -16.58
CA LYS A 83 0.95 5.07 -17.13
C LYS A 83 1.04 6.32 -17.98
N GLU A 84 1.98 7.20 -17.65
CA GLU A 84 2.32 8.37 -18.46
C GLU A 84 3.74 8.25 -19.00
N TYR A 85 3.99 8.88 -20.15
CA TYR A 85 5.28 8.83 -20.81
C TYR A 85 5.98 10.16 -20.63
N ILE A 86 7.14 10.13 -19.97
CA ILE A 86 8.03 11.28 -19.85
C ILE A 86 9.29 10.92 -20.62
N ASN A 87 9.61 11.67 -21.68
CA ASN A 87 10.74 11.38 -22.58
C ASN A 87 10.72 9.94 -23.12
N ASN A 88 9.55 9.46 -23.55
CA ASN A 88 9.28 8.08 -23.99
C ASN A 88 9.54 6.99 -22.94
N ILE A 89 9.84 7.34 -21.69
CA ILE A 89 9.96 6.39 -20.59
C ILE A 89 8.61 6.31 -19.87
N PRO A 90 8.01 5.11 -19.79
CA PRO A 90 6.84 4.88 -18.96
C PRO A 90 7.09 5.22 -17.49
N HIS A 91 6.16 5.94 -16.88
CA HIS A 91 6.13 6.18 -15.45
C HIS A 91 4.78 5.73 -14.89
N TYR A 92 4.83 5.04 -13.76
CA TYR A 92 3.62 4.67 -13.02
C TYR A 92 3.02 5.89 -12.33
N ILE A 93 1.69 6.01 -12.45
CA ILE A 93 0.92 7.06 -11.78
C ILE A 93 -0.26 6.41 -11.07
N LEU A 94 -0.50 6.86 -9.85
CA LEU A 94 -1.68 6.48 -9.10
C LEU A 94 -2.68 7.63 -9.14
N ARG A 95 -3.85 7.42 -9.74
CA ARG A 95 -4.92 8.41 -9.81
C ARG A 95 -5.97 8.08 -8.75
N LEU A 96 -6.26 9.05 -7.90
CA LEU A 96 -7.33 8.97 -6.91
C LEU A 96 -8.48 9.85 -7.41
N TYR A 97 -9.63 9.24 -7.67
CA TYR A 97 -10.86 9.95 -8.03
C TYR A 97 -11.66 10.21 -6.78
N GLY A 98 -12.23 11.40 -6.65
CA GLY A 98 -12.97 11.76 -5.46
C GLY A 98 -13.72 13.06 -5.58
N TYR A 99 -14.22 13.52 -4.44
CA TYR A 99 -14.91 14.79 -4.31
C TYR A 99 -14.13 15.72 -3.39
N LEU A 100 -14.10 17.00 -3.75
CA LEU A 100 -13.71 18.07 -2.86
C LEU A 100 -14.87 18.39 -1.90
N VAL A 101 -14.56 19.14 -0.86
CA VAL A 101 -15.54 19.59 0.16
C VAL A 101 -16.77 20.27 -0.48
N ASN A 102 -16.56 21.03 -1.55
CA ASN A 102 -17.61 21.74 -2.28
C ASN A 102 -18.45 20.87 -3.23
N GLY A 103 -18.21 19.55 -3.25
CA GLY A 103 -18.89 18.60 -4.14
C GLY A 103 -18.34 18.52 -5.56
N GLN A 104 -17.33 19.33 -5.92
CA GLN A 104 -16.66 19.22 -7.22
C GLN A 104 -15.91 17.89 -7.31
N LYS A 105 -15.97 17.27 -8.50
CA LYS A 105 -15.15 16.09 -8.81
C LYS A 105 -13.70 16.51 -8.96
N ALA A 106 -12.80 15.76 -8.33
CA ALA A 106 -11.36 15.97 -8.43
C ALA A 106 -10.64 14.65 -8.72
N VAL A 107 -9.49 14.76 -9.39
CA VAL A 107 -8.56 13.66 -9.61
C VAL A 107 -7.21 14.09 -9.07
N VAL A 108 -6.68 13.33 -8.11
CA VAL A 108 -5.34 13.53 -7.56
C VAL A 108 -4.40 12.52 -8.22
N ALA A 109 -3.48 13.01 -9.04
CA ALA A 109 -2.45 12.19 -9.69
C ALA A 109 -1.17 12.18 -8.86
N ILE A 110 -0.82 11.02 -8.29
CA ILE A 110 0.42 10.83 -7.53
C ILE A 110 1.46 10.26 -8.49
N THR A 111 2.53 11.04 -8.70
CA THR A 111 3.66 10.71 -9.57
C THR A 111 4.91 10.40 -8.74
N GLY A 112 6.01 10.00 -9.39
CA GLY A 112 7.28 9.72 -8.69
C GLY A 112 7.30 8.42 -7.87
N ILE A 113 6.30 7.55 -8.05
CA ILE A 113 6.22 6.25 -7.38
C ILE A 113 7.23 5.28 -8.02
N LYS A 114 8.14 4.74 -7.22
CA LYS A 114 9.10 3.73 -7.69
C LYS A 114 8.41 2.39 -7.86
N VAL A 115 8.48 1.83 -9.08
CA VAL A 115 8.01 0.46 -9.33
C VAL A 115 9.15 -0.51 -9.12
N PHE A 116 9.04 -1.38 -8.11
CA PHE A 116 10.04 -2.39 -7.80
C PHE A 116 9.48 -3.65 -7.16
N PHE A 117 10.32 -4.68 -7.11
CA PHE A 117 10.20 -5.84 -6.22
C PHE A 117 11.59 -6.18 -5.65
N ASP A 118 11.63 -6.97 -4.60
CA ASP A 118 12.87 -7.29 -3.89
C ASP A 118 13.20 -8.79 -4.05
N ILE A 119 14.49 -9.12 -4.07
CA ILE A 119 14.99 -10.49 -4.12
C ILE A 119 15.93 -10.71 -2.95
N HIS A 120 15.63 -11.70 -2.11
CA HIS A 120 16.46 -12.04 -0.96
C HIS A 120 17.82 -12.57 -1.42
N VAL A 121 18.90 -12.03 -0.84
CA VAL A 121 20.27 -12.50 -1.11
C VAL A 121 20.60 -13.64 -0.14
N PRO A 122 20.97 -14.84 -0.63
CA PRO A 122 21.35 -15.94 0.25
C PRO A 122 22.51 -15.57 1.18
N ASN A 123 22.47 -16.02 2.45
CA ASN A 123 23.43 -15.62 3.49
C ASN A 123 24.91 -15.85 3.10
N ASN A 124 25.20 -16.85 2.27
CA ASN A 124 26.55 -17.23 1.84
C ASN A 124 26.93 -16.71 0.44
N ALA A 125 26.06 -15.92 -0.19
CA ALA A 125 26.30 -15.39 -1.54
C ALA A 125 26.83 -13.96 -1.48
N SER A 126 27.86 -13.65 -2.27
CA SER A 126 28.23 -12.26 -2.50
C SER A 126 27.17 -11.58 -3.37
N ILE A 127 26.77 -10.36 -3.00
CA ILE A 127 25.76 -9.56 -3.71
C ILE A 127 26.09 -9.46 -5.21
N SER A 128 27.34 -9.20 -5.59
CA SER A 128 27.74 -9.05 -7.00
C SER A 128 27.59 -10.34 -7.81
N LYS A 129 28.04 -11.49 -7.27
CA LYS A 129 27.86 -12.79 -7.95
C LYS A 129 26.38 -13.17 -8.05
N PHE A 130 25.60 -12.88 -7.01
CA PHE A 130 24.17 -13.16 -7.02
C PHE A 130 23.42 -12.27 -8.01
N TRP A 131 23.77 -10.97 -8.09
CA TRP A 131 23.24 -10.07 -9.11
C TRP A 131 23.57 -10.57 -10.52
N TYR A 132 24.80 -11.02 -10.79
CA TYR A 132 25.14 -11.58 -12.10
C TYR A 132 24.25 -12.78 -12.47
N LYS A 133 23.97 -13.67 -11.51
CA LYS A 133 23.01 -14.78 -11.70
C LYS A 133 21.61 -14.26 -12.05
N VAL A 134 21.06 -13.34 -11.25
CA VAL A 134 19.73 -12.75 -11.49
C VAL A 134 19.68 -12.05 -12.85
N LYS A 135 20.70 -11.24 -13.17
CA LYS A 135 20.83 -10.54 -14.45
C LYS A 135 20.84 -11.52 -15.62
N SER A 136 21.59 -12.62 -15.52
CA SER A 136 21.59 -13.66 -16.56
C SER A 136 20.20 -14.24 -16.79
N ILE A 137 19.47 -14.55 -15.71
CA ILE A 137 18.12 -15.11 -15.79
C ILE A 137 17.15 -14.11 -16.43
N LEU A 138 17.19 -12.84 -16.04
CA LEU A 138 16.33 -11.79 -16.60
C LEU A 138 16.64 -11.52 -18.08
N SER A 139 17.92 -11.50 -18.47
CA SER A 139 18.34 -11.25 -19.86
C SER A 139 17.93 -12.36 -20.84
N THR A 140 17.95 -13.62 -20.40
CA THR A 140 17.63 -14.77 -21.27
C THR A 140 16.20 -15.28 -21.11
N GLY A 141 15.56 -14.91 -20.01
CA GLY A 141 14.24 -15.38 -19.64
C GLY A 141 13.14 -14.79 -20.50
N LYS A 142 12.04 -15.53 -20.60
CA LYS A 142 10.78 -15.05 -21.17
C LYS A 142 9.65 -15.32 -20.17
N ASP A 143 8.68 -14.41 -20.12
CA ASP A 143 7.46 -14.66 -19.36
C ASP A 143 6.58 -15.73 -20.05
N SER A 144 5.44 -16.05 -19.44
CA SER A 144 4.48 -17.03 -19.98
C SER A 144 3.88 -16.64 -21.34
N ARG A 145 3.99 -15.37 -21.73
CA ARG A 145 3.52 -14.81 -23.00
C ARG A 145 4.64 -14.63 -24.02
N GLY A 146 5.87 -15.00 -23.68
CA GLY A 146 7.05 -14.84 -24.53
C GLY A 146 7.71 -13.47 -24.48
N ASN A 147 7.28 -12.56 -23.60
CA ASN A 147 7.88 -11.24 -23.46
C ASN A 147 9.21 -11.32 -22.72
N THR A 148 10.14 -10.48 -23.12
CA THR A 148 11.44 -10.28 -22.46
C THR A 148 11.46 -8.97 -21.69
N VAL A 149 12.28 -8.88 -20.64
CA VAL A 149 12.50 -7.63 -19.92
C VAL A 149 13.53 -6.78 -20.66
N ASN A 150 13.28 -5.47 -20.77
CA ASN A 150 14.30 -4.55 -21.28
C ASN A 150 15.33 -4.24 -20.19
N MET A 151 16.46 -4.92 -20.24
CA MET A 151 17.53 -4.78 -19.24
C MET A 151 18.15 -3.38 -19.16
N ASN A 152 18.00 -2.53 -20.19
CA ASN A 152 18.47 -1.15 -20.14
C ASN A 152 17.59 -0.25 -19.28
N LEU A 153 16.35 -0.68 -18.99
CA LEU A 153 15.39 0.06 -18.18
C LEU A 153 15.35 -0.40 -16.72
N ILE A 154 15.91 -1.58 -16.43
CA ILE A 154 15.96 -2.13 -15.08
C ILE A 154 17.17 -1.58 -14.33
N GLN A 155 16.91 -1.12 -13.11
CA GLN A 155 17.97 -0.73 -12.17
C GLN A 155 18.00 -1.70 -10.99
N MET A 156 19.18 -1.85 -10.40
CA MET A 156 19.37 -2.66 -9.20
C MET A 156 19.85 -1.76 -8.07
N GLU A 157 19.17 -1.84 -6.92
CA GLU A 157 19.58 -1.21 -5.67
C GLU A 157 19.84 -2.31 -4.63
N CYS A 158 20.80 -2.12 -3.72
CA CYS A 158 21.03 -3.03 -2.59
C CYS A 158 20.41 -2.43 -1.32
N ILE A 159 19.57 -3.19 -0.63
CA ILE A 159 18.91 -2.75 0.60
C ILE A 159 19.06 -3.79 1.71
N LYS A 160 18.76 -3.39 2.95
CA LYS A 160 18.59 -4.31 4.08
C LYS A 160 17.17 -4.16 4.64
N ALA A 161 16.45 -5.26 4.75
CA ALA A 161 15.07 -5.29 5.24
C ALA A 161 14.79 -6.53 6.10
N TYR A 162 13.74 -6.49 6.93
CA TYR A 162 13.28 -7.68 7.63
C TYR A 162 12.52 -8.59 6.67
N PRO A 163 12.85 -9.88 6.58
CA PRO A 163 12.07 -10.82 5.79
C PRO A 163 10.63 -10.91 6.29
N ILE A 164 9.68 -11.03 5.37
CA ILE A 164 8.26 -11.17 5.69
C ILE A 164 7.97 -12.55 6.29
N ARG A 165 8.72 -13.58 5.87
CA ARG A 165 8.50 -14.98 6.25
C ARG A 165 9.42 -15.40 7.38
N GLY A 166 8.86 -15.60 8.56
CA GLY A 166 9.61 -16.01 9.76
C GLY A 166 10.06 -14.82 10.61
N TYR A 167 10.52 -15.13 11.81
CA TYR A 167 10.99 -14.11 12.76
C TYR A 167 12.51 -13.96 12.66
N TYR A 168 12.97 -12.75 12.37
CA TYR A 168 14.40 -12.42 12.31
C TYR A 168 14.68 -11.19 13.18
N ALA A 169 15.64 -11.32 14.10
CA ALA A 169 16.12 -10.20 14.90
C ALA A 169 16.90 -9.17 14.05
N GLU A 170 17.47 -9.59 12.93
CA GLU A 170 18.32 -8.78 12.07
C GLU A 170 17.76 -8.61 10.66
N LYS A 171 18.05 -7.46 10.05
CA LYS A 171 17.73 -7.20 8.65
C LYS A 171 18.62 -8.04 7.73
N LYS A 172 18.01 -8.62 6.70
CA LYS A 172 18.69 -9.39 5.66
C LYS A 172 18.95 -8.54 4.40
N PRO A 173 20.00 -8.85 3.63
CA PRO A 173 20.27 -8.16 2.37
C PRO A 173 19.28 -8.57 1.26
N TYR A 174 18.85 -7.59 0.47
CA TYR A 174 17.99 -7.77 -0.70
C TYR A 174 18.56 -7.01 -1.91
N LEU A 175 18.36 -7.59 -3.10
CA LEU A 175 18.44 -6.88 -4.37
C LEU A 175 17.07 -6.31 -4.69
N ARG A 176 16.95 -4.99 -4.74
CA ARG A 176 15.76 -4.31 -5.22
C ARG A 176 15.86 -4.11 -6.72
N ILE A 177 14.94 -4.71 -7.44
CA ILE A 177 14.83 -4.61 -8.90
C ILE A 177 13.82 -3.51 -9.21
N VAL A 178 14.32 -2.36 -9.65
CA VAL A 178 13.51 -1.19 -10.02
C VAL A 178 13.22 -1.25 -11.52
N ALA A 179 11.95 -1.09 -11.86
CA ALA A 179 11.45 -1.05 -13.22
C ALA A 179 10.79 0.31 -13.49
N PRO A 180 10.72 0.76 -14.75
CA PRO A 180 10.06 2.02 -15.11
C PRO A 180 8.53 1.95 -14.90
N ASN A 181 7.94 0.77 -15.08
CA ASN A 181 6.50 0.59 -15.04
C ASN A 181 6.10 -0.81 -14.55
N ARG A 182 4.78 -0.97 -14.37
CA ARG A 182 4.15 -2.21 -13.95
C ARG A 182 4.48 -3.37 -14.90
N ASP A 183 4.31 -3.20 -16.21
CA ASP A 183 4.50 -4.27 -17.20
C ASP A 183 5.90 -4.90 -17.10
N GLU A 184 6.96 -4.08 -17.12
CA GLU A 184 8.35 -4.56 -17.00
C GLU A 184 8.61 -5.28 -15.67
N ARG A 185 8.08 -4.75 -14.56
CA ARG A 185 8.15 -5.42 -13.25
C ARG A 185 7.47 -6.79 -13.30
N PHE A 186 6.28 -6.86 -13.90
CA PHE A 186 5.49 -8.08 -13.98
C PHE A 186 6.16 -9.14 -14.86
N THR A 187 6.69 -8.73 -16.01
CA THR A 187 7.48 -9.63 -16.87
C THR A 187 8.71 -10.15 -16.14
N ALA A 188 9.44 -9.29 -15.42
CA ALA A 188 10.59 -9.71 -14.61
C ALA A 188 10.21 -10.72 -13.51
N LEU A 189 9.13 -10.47 -12.76
CA LEU A 189 8.62 -11.41 -11.76
C LEU A 189 8.21 -12.74 -12.37
N ASN A 190 7.51 -12.72 -13.50
CA ASN A 190 7.09 -13.94 -14.21
C ASN A 190 8.29 -14.76 -14.72
N ILE A 191 9.35 -14.09 -15.18
CA ILE A 191 10.60 -14.76 -15.56
C ILE A 191 11.23 -15.46 -14.36
N ILE A 192 11.34 -14.78 -13.21
CA ILE A 192 11.90 -15.38 -11.98
C ILE A 192 11.03 -16.54 -11.50
N SER A 193 9.70 -16.40 -11.53
CA SER A 193 8.75 -17.46 -11.20
C SER A 193 8.91 -18.67 -12.13
N SER A 194 9.05 -18.43 -13.43
CA SER A 194 9.28 -19.47 -14.44
C SER A 194 10.63 -20.16 -14.33
N TYR A 195 11.66 -19.44 -13.85
CA TYR A 195 12.94 -20.05 -13.48
C TYR A 195 12.76 -20.96 -12.25
N ASN A 196 12.10 -20.45 -11.21
CA ASN A 196 11.87 -21.17 -9.96
C ASN A 196 11.05 -22.46 -10.12
N SER A 197 10.20 -22.57 -11.15
CA SER A 197 9.43 -23.79 -11.40
C SER A 197 10.25 -24.92 -12.03
N LYS A 198 11.42 -24.62 -12.61
CA LYS A 198 12.26 -25.58 -13.36
C LYS A 198 13.50 -26.04 -12.59
N VAL A 199 13.83 -25.37 -11.49
CA VAL A 199 15.05 -25.63 -10.72
C VAL A 199 14.76 -26.34 -9.41
N ASP A 200 15.77 -27.01 -8.89
CA ASP A 200 15.73 -27.62 -7.56
C ASP A 200 15.30 -26.60 -6.48
N PRO A 201 14.54 -27.01 -5.45
CA PRO A 201 14.11 -26.14 -4.36
C PRO A 201 15.24 -25.32 -3.71
N LYS A 202 16.45 -25.89 -3.61
CA LYS A 202 17.64 -25.23 -3.04
C LYS A 202 18.21 -24.11 -3.93
N CYS A 203 17.87 -24.11 -5.22
CA CYS A 203 18.36 -23.15 -6.21
C CYS A 203 17.35 -22.02 -6.48
N LYS A 204 16.16 -22.11 -5.89
CA LYS A 204 15.09 -21.11 -6.05
C LYS A 204 15.53 -19.74 -5.54
N ILE A 205 15.06 -18.73 -6.24
CA ILE A 205 15.24 -17.33 -5.90
C ILE A 205 14.02 -16.89 -5.10
N GLU A 206 14.25 -16.45 -3.87
CA GLU A 206 13.18 -15.95 -3.01
C GLU A 206 12.91 -14.48 -3.30
N THR A 207 11.67 -14.18 -3.70
CA THR A 207 11.16 -12.84 -3.96
C THR A 207 10.41 -12.29 -2.76
N ALA A 208 10.38 -10.97 -2.65
CA ALA A 208 9.58 -10.21 -1.70
C ALA A 208 9.04 -8.95 -2.41
N SER A 209 8.02 -8.32 -1.84
CA SER A 209 7.36 -7.16 -2.47
C SER A 209 6.88 -7.49 -3.90
N ASP A 210 6.44 -8.75 -4.09
CA ASP A 210 6.22 -9.43 -5.37
C ASP A 210 4.74 -9.57 -5.71
N ASP A 211 3.91 -8.65 -5.21
CA ASP A 211 2.47 -8.59 -5.46
C ASP A 211 2.17 -8.71 -6.97
N THR A 212 1.38 -9.73 -7.33
CA THR A 212 0.98 -10.06 -8.71
C THR A 212 -0.40 -9.50 -9.09
N GLY A 213 -1.10 -8.88 -8.14
CA GLY A 213 -2.39 -8.24 -8.36
C GLY A 213 -2.26 -6.77 -8.74
N THR A 214 -3.02 -5.92 -8.06
CA THR A 214 -2.95 -4.47 -8.16
C THR A 214 -1.70 -3.94 -7.44
N TYR A 215 -0.94 -3.06 -8.10
CA TYR A 215 0.31 -2.55 -7.54
C TYR A 215 0.05 -1.47 -6.48
N TYR A 216 -1.05 -0.74 -6.59
CA TYR A 216 -1.39 0.35 -5.67
C TYR A 216 -1.46 -0.06 -4.20
N ARG A 217 -1.78 -1.32 -3.87
CA ARG A 217 -1.81 -1.80 -2.48
C ARG A 217 -0.43 -1.80 -1.85
N LYS A 218 0.58 -2.21 -2.63
CA LYS A 218 1.98 -2.10 -2.22
C LYS A 218 2.38 -0.65 -2.07
N VAL A 219 2.01 0.20 -3.03
CA VAL A 219 2.29 1.64 -2.99
C VAL A 219 1.70 2.25 -1.71
N ALA A 220 0.43 1.98 -1.40
CA ALA A 220 -0.24 2.46 -0.20
C ALA A 220 0.51 2.07 1.07
N ARG A 221 0.92 0.80 1.19
CA ARG A 221 1.70 0.30 2.33
C ARG A 221 3.06 0.96 2.46
N GLU A 222 3.79 1.13 1.36
CA GLU A 222 5.16 1.65 1.38
C GLU A 222 5.23 3.16 1.57
N TYR A 223 4.32 3.89 0.93
CA TYR A 223 4.24 5.34 0.99
C TYR A 223 3.32 5.83 2.13
N ARG A 224 2.74 4.90 2.91
CA ARG A 224 1.79 5.18 4.00
C ARG A 224 0.60 6.04 3.55
N ILE A 225 0.14 5.78 2.33
CA ILE A 225 -1.05 6.44 1.79
C ILE A 225 -2.27 5.74 2.40
N PRO A 226 -3.16 6.45 3.11
CA PRO A 226 -4.33 5.86 3.75
C PRO A 226 -5.42 5.57 2.71
N LEU A 227 -5.15 4.60 1.83
CA LEU A 227 -6.15 4.06 0.91
C LEU A 227 -6.91 2.97 1.66
N SER A 228 -8.17 3.24 2.01
CA SER A 228 -9.10 2.21 2.47
C SER A 228 -9.43 1.31 1.28
N GLY A 229 -9.00 0.06 1.33
CA GLY A 229 -9.28 -0.95 0.32
C GLY A 229 -9.36 -2.34 0.93
#